data_AF-A0A8T3KN53-F1
#
_entry.id   AF-A0A8T3KN53-F1
#
_cell.length_a   1.000
_cell.length_b   1.000
_cell.length_c   1.000
_cell.angle_alpha   90.00
_cell.angle_beta   90.00
_cell.angle_gamma   90.00
#
_symmetry.space_group_name_H-M   'P 1'
#
loop_
_entity.id
_entity.type
_entity.pdbx_description
1 polymer ?
#
loop_
_entity_poly.entity_id
_entity_poly.type
_entity_poly.pdbx_seq_one_letter_code
_entity_poly.pdbx_strand_id
1 'polypeptide(L)'
;MGTPGMCAALVLGVIAEYTLIRLMNNRGYAVPERTGPVLCVAAGLSCGSVGYLYSSIYLAVIYGVTLTVLLTAAVVDIHYREIPAFLYRAILCMGVINFIVNQNSIWSYAAGFLLSGLIFLGLALIGGMGGGDVKLIASLGLLFGYVKIICIMVITFLIGACAGCLLMLGGKVKMKDAIPLAPFVYAAVIITVIKL
;
A
#
# COMPACT_ATOMS: atom_id res chain seq x y z
N MET A 1 6.81 -10.25 26.30
CA MET A 1 6.94 -11.62 25.76
C MET A 1 6.34 -11.60 24.36
N GLY A 2 7.17 -11.71 23.31
CA GLY A 2 6.68 -11.65 21.93
C GLY A 2 5.73 -12.81 21.65
N THR A 3 4.59 -12.53 21.02
CA THR A 3 3.70 -13.58 20.55
C THR A 3 4.46 -14.46 19.56
N PRO A 4 4.30 -15.79 19.57
CA PRO A 4 4.94 -16.67 18.58
C PRO A 4 4.60 -16.29 17.12
N GLY A 5 3.52 -15.53 16.90
CA GLY A 5 3.14 -14.95 15.62
C GLY A 5 4.08 -13.86 15.08
N MET A 6 4.82 -13.14 15.94
CA MET A 6 5.71 -12.05 15.50
C MET A 6 6.90 -12.57 14.70
N CYS A 7 7.58 -13.61 15.21
CA CYS A 7 8.72 -14.22 14.51
C CYS A 7 8.29 -14.88 13.20
N ALA A 8 7.12 -15.53 13.19
CA ALA A 8 6.56 -16.09 11.96
C ALA A 8 6.22 -15.00 10.93
N ALA A 9 5.61 -13.89 11.36
CA ALA A 9 5.25 -12.77 10.48
C ALA A 9 6.48 -12.09 9.86
N LEU A 10 7.57 -11.94 10.63
CA LEU A 10 8.85 -11.43 10.13
C LEU A 10 9.38 -12.30 8.97
N VAL A 11 9.48 -13.60 9.20
CA VAL A 11 10.05 -14.54 8.22
C VAL A 11 9.15 -14.65 6.99
N LEU A 12 7.82 -14.75 7.19
CA LEU A 12 6.86 -14.82 6.10
C LEU A 12 6.86 -13.54 5.27
N GLY A 13 7.00 -12.35 5.89
CA GLY A 13 7.11 -11.08 5.17
C GLY A 13 8.35 -11.02 4.28
N VAL A 14 9.51 -11.47 4.77
CA VAL A 14 10.76 -11.55 3.99
C VAL A 14 10.62 -12.49 2.80
N ILE A 15 10.06 -13.68 3.02
CA ILE A 15 9.87 -14.70 1.96
C ILE A 15 8.88 -14.20 0.91
N ALA A 16 7.75 -13.63 1.35
CA ALA A 16 6.73 -13.08 0.46
C ALA A 16 7.33 -11.99 -0.45
N GLU A 17 8.07 -11.04 0.12
CA GLU A 17 8.69 -9.96 -0.65
C GLU A 17 9.72 -10.50 -1.65
N TYR A 18 10.56 -11.46 -1.24
CA TYR A 18 11.51 -12.10 -2.14
C TYR A 18 10.82 -12.77 -3.33
N THR A 19 9.70 -13.47 -3.08
CA THR A 19 8.91 -14.09 -4.16
C THR A 19 8.24 -13.06 -5.06
N LEU A 20 7.76 -11.94 -4.50
CA LEU A 20 7.19 -10.84 -5.28
C LEU A 20 8.25 -10.21 -6.18
N ILE A 21 9.43 -9.90 -5.66
CA ILE A 21 10.55 -9.35 -6.46
C ILE A 21 10.91 -10.30 -7.61
N ARG A 22 10.98 -11.62 -7.35
CA ARG A 22 11.24 -12.61 -8.40
C ARG A 22 10.12 -12.66 -9.44
N LEU A 23 8.87 -12.59 -9.01
CA LEU A 23 7.71 -12.52 -9.89
C LEU A 23 7.71 -11.25 -10.75
N MET A 24 8.11 -10.12 -10.17
CA MET A 24 8.24 -8.82 -10.85
C MET A 24 9.31 -8.87 -11.94
N ASN A 25 10.50 -9.38 -11.60
CA ASN A 25 11.59 -9.56 -12.56
C ASN A 25 11.15 -10.47 -13.72
N ASN A 26 10.42 -11.56 -13.43
CA ASN A 26 9.88 -12.46 -14.46
C ASN A 26 8.82 -11.80 -15.37
N ARG A 27 8.18 -10.71 -14.92
CA ARG A 27 7.15 -9.97 -15.65
C ARG A 27 7.70 -8.75 -16.40
N GLY A 28 9.02 -8.56 -16.41
CA GLY A 28 9.69 -7.45 -17.11
C GLY A 28 9.88 -6.19 -16.26
N TYR A 29 9.51 -6.21 -14.98
CA TYR A 29 9.74 -5.13 -14.04
C TYR A 29 11.01 -5.44 -13.23
N ALA A 30 12.16 -4.98 -13.73
CA ALA A 30 13.45 -5.22 -13.12
C ALA A 30 13.62 -4.35 -11.87
N VAL A 31 13.59 -4.99 -10.70
CA VAL A 31 13.97 -4.34 -9.45
C VAL A 31 15.50 -4.33 -9.34
N PRO A 32 16.15 -3.18 -9.06
CA PRO A 32 17.60 -3.13 -8.91
C PRO A 32 18.13 -4.14 -7.87
N GLU A 33 19.26 -4.78 -8.17
CA GLU A 33 19.83 -5.83 -7.31
C GLU A 33 20.16 -5.32 -5.90
N ARG A 34 20.52 -4.03 -5.77
CA ARG A 34 20.80 -3.39 -4.48
C ARG A 34 19.55 -3.06 -3.66
N THR A 35 18.39 -2.83 -4.29
CA THR A 35 17.15 -2.50 -3.58
C THR A 35 16.43 -3.74 -3.07
N GLY A 36 16.61 -4.90 -3.71
CA GLY A 36 15.97 -6.16 -3.32
C GLY A 36 16.15 -6.55 -1.84
N PRO A 37 17.38 -6.60 -1.29
CA PRO A 37 17.58 -6.93 0.12
C PRO A 37 16.95 -5.92 1.08
N VAL A 38 17.00 -4.63 0.73
CA VAL A 38 16.41 -3.55 1.54
C VAL A 38 14.89 -3.68 1.60
N LEU A 39 14.26 -4.01 0.47
CA LEU A 39 12.82 -4.31 0.38
C LEU A 39 12.45 -5.48 1.29
N CYS A 40 13.17 -6.59 1.20
CA CYS A 40 12.92 -7.77 2.03
C CYS A 40 12.99 -7.44 3.54
N VAL A 41 13.97 -6.66 3.97
CA VAL A 41 14.10 -6.22 5.38
C VAL A 41 12.94 -5.30 5.76
N ALA A 42 12.58 -4.32 4.92
CA ALA A 42 11.47 -3.40 5.18
C ALA A 42 10.13 -4.14 5.28
N ALA A 43 9.88 -5.12 4.40
CA ALA A 43 8.71 -5.99 4.42
C ALA A 43 8.65 -6.88 5.67
N GLY A 44 9.79 -7.46 6.06
CA GLY A 44 9.90 -8.23 7.29
C GLY A 44 9.55 -7.39 8.51
N LEU A 45 10.17 -6.22 8.66
CA LEU A 45 9.93 -5.31 9.78
C LEU A 45 8.48 -4.82 9.86
N SER A 46 7.88 -4.51 8.71
CA SER A 46 6.49 -4.05 8.65
C SER A 46 5.51 -5.17 9.02
N CYS A 47 5.69 -6.39 8.49
CA CYS A 47 4.91 -7.56 8.88
C CYS A 47 5.11 -7.94 10.34
N GLY A 48 6.34 -7.88 10.85
CA GLY A 48 6.68 -8.14 12.25
C GLY A 48 5.97 -7.19 13.20
N SER A 49 5.94 -5.90 12.85
CA SER A 49 5.26 -4.86 13.63
C SER A 49 3.75 -5.11 13.68
N VAL A 50 3.14 -5.48 12.55
CA VAL A 50 1.72 -5.88 12.50
C VAL A 50 1.46 -7.14 13.34
N GLY A 51 2.30 -8.17 13.24
CA GLY A 51 2.15 -9.40 14.04
C GLY A 51 2.34 -9.20 15.54
N TYR A 52 3.05 -8.14 15.95
CA TYR A 52 3.18 -7.74 17.34
C TYR A 52 1.96 -6.96 17.86
N LEU A 53 1.41 -6.06 17.03
CA LEU A 53 0.31 -5.17 17.42
C LEU A 53 -1.07 -5.85 17.38
N TYR A 54 -1.29 -6.77 16.44
CA TYR A 54 -2.58 -7.41 16.23
C TYR A 54 -2.60 -8.82 16.84
N SER A 55 -3.42 -9.00 17.89
CA SER A 55 -3.61 -10.32 18.53
C SER A 55 -4.35 -11.31 17.62
N SER A 56 -5.20 -10.82 16.70
CA SER A 56 -5.92 -11.66 15.74
C SER A 56 -5.04 -12.04 14.55
N ILE A 57 -4.77 -13.34 14.39
CA ILE A 57 -4.00 -13.91 13.26
C ILE A 57 -4.54 -13.43 11.90
N TYR A 58 -5.86 -13.34 11.78
CA TYR A 58 -6.57 -12.92 10.57
C TYR A 58 -6.21 -11.50 10.12
N LEU A 59 -6.29 -10.53 11.04
CA LEU A 59 -5.93 -9.13 10.75
C LEU A 59 -4.44 -8.99 10.46
N ALA A 60 -3.60 -9.74 11.19
CA ALA A 60 -2.17 -9.72 10.99
C ALA A 60 -1.77 -10.18 9.58
N VAL A 61 -2.41 -11.23 9.06
CA VAL A 61 -2.18 -11.73 7.70
C VAL A 61 -2.66 -10.73 6.65
N ILE A 62 -3.87 -10.19 6.78
CA ILE A 62 -4.42 -9.23 5.81
C ILE A 62 -3.54 -7.98 5.71
N TYR A 63 -3.18 -7.37 6.85
CA TYR A 63 -2.37 -6.16 6.84
C TYR A 63 -0.91 -6.44 6.45
N GLY A 64 -0.33 -7.58 6.86
CA GLY A 64 1.02 -7.96 6.45
C GLY A 64 1.15 -8.18 4.94
N VAL A 65 0.20 -8.91 4.33
CA VAL A 65 0.19 -9.09 2.87
C VAL A 65 -0.07 -7.76 2.15
N THR A 66 -0.94 -6.91 2.70
CA THR A 66 -1.20 -5.59 2.11
C THR A 66 0.08 -4.72 2.11
N LEU A 67 0.85 -4.72 3.20
CA LEU A 67 2.08 -3.95 3.32
C LEU A 67 3.19 -4.43 2.38
N THR A 68 3.40 -5.74 2.24
CA THR A 68 4.37 -6.32 1.27
C THR A 68 4.02 -5.93 -0.16
N VAL A 69 2.76 -6.12 -0.57
CA VAL A 69 2.28 -5.75 -1.91
C VAL A 69 2.42 -4.24 -2.17
N LEU A 70 2.13 -3.40 -1.18
CA LEU A 70 2.30 -1.94 -1.28
C LEU A 70 3.77 -1.52 -1.36
N LEU A 71 4.65 -2.18 -0.62
CA LEU A 71 6.09 -1.91 -0.67
C LEU A 71 6.65 -2.22 -2.07
N THR A 72 6.26 -3.38 -2.62
CA THR A 72 6.56 -3.74 -4.00
C THR A 72 5.98 -2.69 -4.98
N ALA A 73 4.72 -2.30 -4.82
CA ALA A 73 4.08 -1.29 -5.67
C ALA A 73 4.81 0.07 -5.61
N ALA A 74 5.29 0.48 -4.43
CA ALA A 74 6.03 1.72 -4.24
C ALA A 74 7.33 1.74 -5.04
N VAL A 75 8.08 0.65 -5.08
CA VAL A 75 9.35 0.57 -5.84
C VAL A 75 9.09 0.58 -7.34
N VAL A 76 8.04 -0.12 -7.79
CA VAL A 76 7.67 -0.15 -9.20
C VAL A 76 7.19 1.22 -9.67
N ASP A 77 6.40 1.91 -8.85
CA ASP A 77 5.93 3.26 -9.14
C ASP A 77 7.08 4.26 -9.24
N ILE A 78 8.10 4.15 -8.37
CA ILE A 78 9.31 4.99 -8.44
C ILE A 78 10.08 4.77 -9.74
N HIS A 79 10.21 3.53 -10.23
CA HIS A 79 11.04 3.21 -11.40
C HIS A 79 10.30 3.30 -12.74
N TYR A 80 9.04 2.86 -12.77
CA TYR A 80 8.26 2.69 -14.00
C TYR A 80 7.06 3.63 -14.09
N ARG A 81 6.68 4.32 -13.00
CA ARG A 81 5.49 5.20 -12.93
C ARG A 81 4.18 4.52 -13.35
N GLU A 82 4.14 3.20 -13.25
CA GLU A 82 2.99 2.38 -13.60
C GLU A 82 2.78 1.34 -12.51
N ILE A 83 1.53 1.18 -12.07
CA ILE A 83 1.17 0.17 -11.07
C ILE A 83 0.61 -1.05 -11.81
N PRO A 84 1.33 -2.19 -11.81
CA PRO A 84 0.90 -3.37 -12.53
C PRO A 84 -0.36 -3.98 -11.92
N ALA A 85 -1.21 -4.50 -12.80
CA ALA A 85 -2.57 -4.83 -12.43
C ALA A 85 -2.73 -5.96 -11.41
N PHE A 86 -1.72 -6.82 -11.26
CA PHE A 86 -1.76 -7.91 -10.29
C PHE A 86 -1.60 -7.41 -8.85
N LEU A 87 -0.89 -6.29 -8.61
CA LEU A 87 -0.66 -5.76 -7.26
C LEU A 87 -1.95 -5.20 -6.67
N TYR A 88 -2.63 -4.28 -7.37
CA TYR A 88 -3.90 -3.74 -6.86
C TYR A 88 -5.00 -4.80 -6.80
N ARG A 89 -5.00 -5.81 -7.71
CA ARG A 89 -5.93 -6.94 -7.61
C ARG A 89 -5.67 -7.81 -6.37
N ALA A 90 -4.42 -8.01 -5.97
CA ALA A 90 -4.11 -8.75 -4.76
C ALA A 90 -4.67 -8.04 -3.51
N ILE A 91 -4.52 -6.72 -3.43
CA ILE A 91 -5.10 -5.89 -2.35
C ILE A 91 -6.63 -5.97 -2.40
N LEU A 92 -7.23 -5.90 -3.59
CA LEU A 92 -8.67 -6.02 -3.77
C LEU A 92 -9.18 -7.37 -3.26
N CYS A 93 -8.50 -8.47 -3.57
CA CYS A 93 -8.85 -9.80 -3.05
C CYS A 93 -8.82 -9.82 -1.51
N MET A 94 -7.79 -9.22 -0.89
CA MET A 94 -7.73 -9.10 0.57
C MET A 94 -8.87 -8.24 1.13
N GLY A 95 -9.25 -7.17 0.44
CA GLY A 95 -10.40 -6.34 0.79
C GLY A 95 -11.73 -7.10 0.71
N VAL A 96 -11.92 -7.92 -0.32
CA VAL A 96 -13.12 -8.76 -0.49
C VAL A 96 -13.20 -9.81 0.63
N ILE A 97 -12.07 -10.44 0.98
CA ILE A 97 -12.03 -11.36 2.12
C ILE A 97 -12.42 -10.60 3.40
N ASN A 98 -11.88 -9.39 3.61
CA ASN A 98 -12.26 -8.55 4.76
C ASN A 98 -13.75 -8.22 4.81
N PHE A 99 -14.30 -7.86 3.66
CA PHE A 99 -15.71 -7.54 3.49
C PHE A 99 -16.64 -8.72 3.83
N ILE A 100 -16.30 -9.94 3.38
CA ILE A 100 -17.13 -11.13 3.61
C ILE A 100 -17.10 -11.57 5.08
N VAL A 101 -15.93 -11.48 5.72
CA VAL A 101 -15.76 -11.90 7.12
C VAL A 101 -16.41 -10.90 8.09
N ASN A 102 -16.29 -9.60 7.84
CA ASN A 102 -16.82 -8.55 8.73
C ASN A 102 -18.22 -8.08 8.30
N GLN A 103 -19.20 -8.98 8.42
CA GLN A 103 -20.58 -8.73 7.99
C GLN A 103 -21.28 -7.57 8.72
N ASN A 104 -20.91 -7.30 9.97
CA ASN A 104 -21.50 -6.21 10.75
C ASN A 104 -21.14 -4.81 10.22
N SER A 105 -20.07 -4.71 9.42
CA SER A 105 -19.51 -3.44 8.95
C SER A 105 -19.47 -3.34 7.42
N ILE A 106 -20.27 -4.15 6.71
CA ILE A 106 -20.37 -4.17 5.23
C ILE A 106 -20.51 -2.76 4.65
N TRP A 107 -21.38 -1.94 5.26
CA TRP A 107 -21.59 -0.55 4.84
C TRP A 107 -20.33 0.30 4.93
N SER A 108 -19.49 0.06 5.95
CA SER A 108 -18.24 0.81 6.14
C SER A 108 -17.23 0.53 5.01
N TYR A 109 -17.10 -0.73 4.64
CA TYR A 109 -16.18 -1.19 3.58
C TYR A 109 -16.69 -0.83 2.19
N ALA A 110 -17.98 -1.00 1.92
CA ALA A 110 -18.61 -0.58 0.67
C ALA A 110 -18.52 0.93 0.49
N ALA A 111 -18.84 1.72 1.53
CA ALA A 111 -18.67 3.16 1.51
C ALA A 111 -17.20 3.55 1.33
N GLY A 112 -16.26 2.85 1.97
CA GLY A 112 -14.83 3.08 1.78
C GLY A 112 -14.36 2.89 0.34
N PHE A 113 -14.80 1.80 -0.31
CA PHE A 113 -14.50 1.53 -1.73
C PHE A 113 -15.08 2.59 -2.65
N LEU A 114 -16.37 2.92 -2.49
CA LEU A 114 -17.05 3.90 -3.33
C LEU A 114 -16.49 5.31 -3.13
N LEU A 115 -16.30 5.74 -1.88
CA LEU A 115 -15.84 7.08 -1.55
C LEU A 115 -14.42 7.31 -2.06
N SER A 116 -13.50 6.40 -1.76
CA SER A 116 -12.11 6.51 -2.22
C SER A 116 -11.99 6.38 -3.75
N GLY A 117 -12.76 5.45 -4.35
CA GLY A 117 -12.81 5.27 -5.79
C GLY A 117 -13.36 6.49 -6.52
N LEU A 118 -14.47 7.07 -6.06
CA LEU A 118 -15.08 8.24 -6.70
C LEU A 118 -14.20 9.49 -6.60
N ILE A 119 -13.61 9.75 -5.43
CA ILE A 119 -12.73 10.91 -5.24
C ILE A 119 -11.54 10.84 -6.20
N PHE A 120 -10.84 9.70 -6.23
CA PHE A 120 -9.67 9.56 -7.07
C PHE A 120 -9.99 9.39 -8.56
N LEU A 121 -11.16 8.83 -8.90
CA LEU A 121 -11.66 8.83 -10.28
C LEU A 121 -11.92 10.27 -10.76
N GLY A 122 -12.53 11.12 -9.92
CA GLY A 122 -12.71 12.54 -10.23
C GLY A 122 -11.39 13.25 -10.51
N LEU A 123 -10.36 13.00 -9.69
CA LEU A 123 -9.01 13.54 -9.90
C LEU A 123 -8.36 13.01 -11.20
N ALA A 124 -8.56 11.74 -11.53
CA ALA A 124 -8.05 11.15 -12.76
C ALA A 124 -8.70 11.77 -14.02
N LEU A 125 -10.00 12.06 -13.98
CA LEU A 125 -10.71 12.70 -15.10
C LEU A 125 -10.23 14.14 -15.38
N ILE A 126 -9.72 14.83 -14.35
CA ILE A 126 -9.15 16.18 -14.48
C ILE A 126 -7.67 16.12 -14.94
N GLY A 127 -7.13 14.92 -15.20
CA GLY A 127 -5.75 14.71 -15.64
C GLY A 127 -4.73 14.79 -14.50
N GLY A 128 -5.17 14.72 -13.25
CA GLY A 128 -4.31 14.84 -12.08
C GLY A 128 -3.61 13.55 -11.65
N MET A 129 -4.08 12.37 -12.10
CA MET A 129 -3.57 11.09 -11.61
C MET A 129 -3.78 9.92 -12.58
N GLY A 130 -2.92 8.90 -12.50
CA GLY A 130 -3.00 7.68 -13.29
C GLY A 130 -4.13 6.75 -12.84
N GLY A 131 -4.74 6.03 -13.79
CA GLY A 131 -5.83 5.09 -13.49
C GLY A 131 -5.40 3.89 -12.61
N GLY A 132 -4.10 3.60 -12.53
CA GLY A 132 -3.54 2.58 -11.63
C GLY A 132 -3.68 2.98 -10.16
N ASP A 133 -3.35 4.22 -9.83
CA ASP A 133 -3.43 4.78 -8.48
C ASP A 133 -4.89 4.79 -7.98
N VAL A 134 -5.84 5.15 -8.86
CA VAL A 134 -7.28 5.12 -8.53
C VAL A 134 -7.70 3.72 -8.08
N LYS A 135 -7.29 2.69 -8.82
CA LYS A 135 -7.65 1.29 -8.51
C LYS A 135 -6.97 0.80 -7.26
N LEU A 136 -5.72 1.21 -7.01
CA LEU A 136 -5.00 0.86 -5.79
C LEU A 136 -5.71 1.45 -4.57
N ILE A 137 -6.03 2.74 -4.59
CA ILE A 137 -6.66 3.43 -3.45
C ILE A 137 -8.09 2.94 -3.24
N ALA A 138 -8.85 2.69 -4.32
CA ALA A 138 -10.17 2.07 -4.22
C ALA A 138 -10.09 0.69 -3.53
N SER A 139 -9.11 -0.14 -3.90
CA SER A 139 -8.88 -1.45 -3.30
C SER A 139 -8.55 -1.36 -1.82
N LEU A 140 -7.75 -0.36 -1.42
CA LEU A 140 -7.48 -0.07 0.00
C LEU A 140 -8.74 0.43 0.73
N GLY A 141 -9.61 1.19 0.06
CA GLY A 141 -10.89 1.63 0.61
C GLY A 141 -11.80 0.47 0.98
N LEU A 142 -11.85 -0.58 0.16
CA LEU A 142 -12.57 -1.81 0.47
C LEU A 142 -11.99 -2.54 1.69
N LEU A 143 -10.66 -2.52 1.85
CA LEU A 143 -9.97 -3.25 2.90
C LEU A 143 -10.02 -2.54 4.27
N PHE A 144 -9.89 -1.21 4.27
CA PHE A 144 -9.78 -0.41 5.49
C PHE A 144 -11.12 0.21 5.92
N GLY A 145 -12.09 0.35 5.01
CA GLY A 145 -13.36 1.03 5.27
C GLY A 145 -13.25 2.55 5.27
N TYR A 146 -14.40 3.24 5.34
CA TYR A 146 -14.47 4.69 5.11
C TYR A 146 -13.65 5.54 6.10
N VAL A 147 -13.62 5.18 7.38
CA VAL A 147 -12.90 5.98 8.39
C VAL A 147 -11.39 5.93 8.13
N LYS A 148 -10.83 4.71 8.02
CA LYS A 148 -9.39 4.51 7.87
C LYS A 148 -8.91 4.95 6.49
N ILE A 149 -9.70 4.75 5.42
CA ILE A 149 -9.28 5.21 4.08
C ILE A 149 -9.22 6.73 4.00
N ILE A 150 -10.13 7.47 4.66
CA ILE A 150 -10.05 8.94 4.72
C ILE A 150 -8.75 9.37 5.40
N CYS A 151 -8.39 8.74 6.52
CA CYS A 151 -7.10 9.00 7.17
C CYS A 151 -5.91 8.70 6.24
N ILE A 152 -5.92 7.54 5.56
CA ILE A 152 -4.85 7.15 4.62
C ILE A 152 -4.73 8.19 3.50
N MET A 153 -5.84 8.62 2.90
CA MET A 153 -5.84 9.62 1.83
C MET A 153 -5.25 10.95 2.31
N VAL A 154 -5.71 11.45 3.47
CA VAL A 154 -5.22 12.72 4.03
C VAL A 154 -3.73 12.65 4.34
N ILE A 155 -3.26 11.57 4.98
CA ILE A 155 -1.85 11.39 5.30
C ILE A 155 -1.01 11.25 4.02
N THR A 156 -1.52 10.52 3.01
CA THR A 156 -0.86 10.37 1.70
C THR A 156 -0.67 11.73 1.04
N PHE A 157 -1.73 12.56 0.98
CA PHE A 157 -1.66 13.90 0.42
C PHE A 157 -0.72 14.81 1.22
N LEU A 158 -0.71 14.72 2.55
CA LEU A 158 0.17 15.53 3.38
C LEU A 158 1.64 15.18 3.16
N ILE A 159 1.98 13.89 3.20
CA ILE A 159 3.35 13.42 2.95
C ILE A 159 3.76 13.74 1.51
N GLY A 160 2.88 13.49 0.54
CA GLY A 160 3.12 13.79 -0.88
C GLY A 160 3.33 15.28 -1.14
N ALA A 161 2.53 16.15 -0.51
CA ALA A 161 2.68 17.60 -0.61
C ALA A 161 3.99 18.08 0.03
N CYS A 162 4.33 17.60 1.22
CA CYS A 162 5.61 17.93 1.86
C CYS A 162 6.81 17.48 1.02
N ALA A 163 6.79 16.22 0.55
CA ALA A 163 7.86 15.68 -0.29
C ALA A 163 7.95 16.42 -1.64
N GLY A 164 6.82 16.72 -2.27
CA GLY A 164 6.74 17.49 -3.51
C GLY A 164 7.33 18.90 -3.33
N CYS A 165 6.93 19.62 -2.28
CA CYS A 165 7.49 20.93 -1.95
C CYS A 165 9.01 20.88 -1.74
N LEU A 166 9.51 19.91 -0.97
CA LEU A 166 10.95 19.75 -0.73
C LEU A 166 11.73 19.44 -2.03
N LEU A 167 11.19 18.60 -2.90
CA LEU A 167 11.80 18.25 -4.18
C LEU A 167 11.81 19.43 -5.17
N MET A 168 10.77 20.25 -5.15
CA MET A 168 10.69 21.47 -5.96
C MET A 168 11.67 22.54 -5.45
N LEU A 169 11.78 22.74 -4.13
CA LEU A 169 12.76 23.63 -3.52
C LEU A 169 14.20 23.19 -3.80
N GLY A 170 14.44 21.88 -3.84
CA GLY A 170 15.73 21.31 -4.22
C GLY A 170 16.03 21.32 -5.73
N GLY A 171 15.12 21.86 -6.56
CA GLY A 171 15.30 21.96 -8.02
C GLY A 171 15.32 20.62 -8.76
N LYS A 172 14.96 19.50 -8.10
CA LYS A 172 15.04 18.15 -8.67
C LYS A 172 13.82 17.76 -9.50
N VAL A 173 12.71 18.47 -9.34
CA VAL A 173 11.40 18.14 -9.93
C VAL A 173 10.71 19.43 -10.38
N LYS A 174 10.16 19.46 -11.60
CA LYS A 174 9.37 20.61 -12.12
C LYS A 174 7.88 20.43 -11.78
N MET A 175 7.09 21.51 -11.79
CA MET A 175 5.63 21.46 -11.51
C MET A 175 4.85 20.41 -12.32
N LYS A 176 5.36 19.99 -13.48
CA LYS A 176 4.70 19.05 -14.40
C LYS A 176 5.16 17.61 -14.27
N ASP A 177 6.17 17.34 -13.44
CA ASP A 177 6.67 15.97 -13.26
C ASP A 177 5.73 15.19 -12.33
N ALA A 178 5.28 14.04 -12.82
CA ALA A 178 4.47 13.12 -12.02
C ALA A 178 5.30 12.58 -10.85
N ILE A 179 4.77 12.74 -9.64
CA ILE A 179 5.37 12.23 -8.41
C ILE A 179 4.74 10.85 -8.12
N PRO A 180 5.53 9.80 -7.88
CA PRO A 180 5.01 8.47 -7.57
C PRO A 180 4.21 8.50 -6.26
N LEU A 181 2.97 8.03 -6.30
CA LEU A 181 2.02 8.13 -5.19
C LEU A 181 2.07 6.90 -4.27
N ALA A 182 2.35 5.72 -4.81
CA ALA A 182 2.42 4.47 -4.06
C ALA A 182 3.37 4.49 -2.84
N PRO A 183 4.58 5.08 -2.87
CA PRO A 183 5.44 5.16 -1.68
C PRO A 183 4.82 5.98 -0.53
N PHE A 184 4.06 7.03 -0.86
CA PHE A 184 3.38 7.83 0.17
C PHE A 184 2.17 7.09 0.74
N VAL A 185 1.45 6.33 -0.10
CA VAL A 185 0.36 5.46 0.37
C VAL A 185 0.91 4.38 1.30
N TYR A 186 2.04 3.75 0.97
CA TYR A 186 2.68 2.76 1.85
C TYR A 186 2.98 3.36 3.24
N ALA A 187 3.58 4.55 3.28
CA ALA A 187 3.86 5.25 4.53
C ALA A 187 2.57 5.57 5.31
N ALA A 188 1.54 6.07 4.63
CA ALA A 188 0.25 6.38 5.24
C ALA A 188 -0.45 5.13 5.82
N VAL A 189 -0.36 3.99 5.13
CA VAL A 189 -0.90 2.71 5.59
C VAL A 189 -0.15 2.21 6.82
N ILE A 190 1.19 2.28 6.85
CA ILE A 190 1.97 1.95 8.05
C ILE A 190 1.51 2.77 9.25
N ILE A 191 1.43 4.09 9.09
CA ILE A 191 1.04 5.00 10.17
C ILE A 191 -0.36 4.65 10.66
N THR A 192 -1.29 4.41 9.74
CA THR A 192 -2.68 4.05 10.08
C THR A 192 -2.74 2.72 10.81
N VAL A 193 -2.06 1.69 10.31
CA VAL A 193 -2.09 0.34 10.91
C VAL A 193 -1.44 0.28 12.29
N ILE A 194 -0.41 1.10 12.54
CA ILE A 194 0.31 1.13 13.83
C ILE A 194 -0.47 1.91 14.90
N LYS A 195 -1.17 2.98 14.52
CA LYS A 195 -1.74 3.97 15.46
C LYS A 195 -3.27 3.98 15.53
N LEU A 196 -3.99 3.34 14.59
CA LEU A 196 -5.46 3.35 14.46
C LEU A 196 -6.06 1.96 14.17
#